data_AF-A0A7G8JQB1-F1
#
_entry.id   AF-A0A7G8JQB1-F1
#
_cell.length_a   1.000
_cell.length_b   1.000
_cell.length_c   1.000
_cell.angle_alpha   90.00
_cell.angle_beta   90.00
_cell.angle_gamma   90.00
#
_symmetry.space_group_name_H-M   'P 1'
#
loop_
_entity.id
_entity.type
_entity.pdbx_description
1 polymer ?
#
loop_
_entity_poly.entity_id
_entity_poly.type
_entity_poly.pdbx_seq_one_letter_code
_entity_poly.pdbx_strand_id
1 'polypeptide(L)' 'MISADLLIVTTCLASTHRRHPEMLSSLVPLFAGVVAMTQRDLITYLLNTEADWLWHELLH' A
#
# COMPACT_ATOMS: atom_id res chain seq x y z
N MET A 1 -5.59 1.26 -15.05
CA MET A 1 -4.61 0.16 -15.14
C MET A 1 -4.35 -0.36 -13.74
N ILE A 2 -4.63 -1.63 -13.47
CA ILE A 2 -4.24 -2.25 -12.20
C ILE A 2 -2.71 -2.46 -12.27
N SER A 3 -1.97 -2.02 -11.23
CA SER A 3 -0.52 -2.25 -11.14
C SER A 3 -0.21 -3.75 -11.25
N ALA A 4 0.89 -4.12 -11.90
CA ALA A 4 1.34 -5.51 -12.02
C ALA A 4 1.45 -6.20 -10.66
N ASP A 5 1.89 -5.46 -9.62
CA ASP A 5 2.00 -5.98 -8.26
C ASP A 5 0.63 -6.28 -7.65
N LEU A 6 -0.36 -5.43 -7.91
CA LEU A 6 -1.72 -5.63 -7.42
C LEU A 6 -2.37 -6.85 -8.09
N LEU A 7 -2.05 -7.12 -9.36
CA LEU A 7 -2.47 -8.32 -10.07
C LEU A 7 -1.82 -9.59 -9.50
N ILE A 8 -0.53 -9.54 -9.16
CA ILE A 8 0.17 -10.66 -8.53
C ILE A 8 -0.45 -10.98 -7.17
N VAL A 9 -0.69 -9.97 -6.33
CA VAL A 9 -1.25 -10.19 -4.99
C VAL A 9 -2.69 -10.70 -5.05
N THR A 10 -3.53 -10.14 -5.93
CA THR A 10 -4.90 -10.65 -6.12
C THR A 10 -4.92 -12.08 -6.64
N THR A 11 -4.00 -12.44 -7.54
CA THR A 11 -3.85 -13.82 -8.02
C THR A 11 -3.41 -14.77 -6.89
N CYS A 12 -2.47 -14.33 -6.05
CA CYS A 12 -2.02 -15.08 -4.90
C CYS A 12 -3.16 -15.31 -3.90
N LEU A 13 -3.90 -14.26 -3.53
CA LEU A 13 -5.08 -14.34 -2.66
C LEU A 13 -6.15 -15.29 -3.22
N ALA A 14 -6.45 -15.21 -4.52
CA ALA A 14 -7.41 -16.09 -5.16
C ALA A 14 -6.95 -17.56 -5.15
N SER A 15 -5.64 -17.81 -5.36
CA SER A 15 -5.07 -19.15 -5.29
C SER A 15 -5.10 -19.74 -3.88
N THR A 16 -4.83 -18.92 -2.86
CA THR A 16 -4.87 -19.32 -1.46
C THR A 16 -6.30 -19.59 -1.01
N HIS A 17 -7.27 -18.75 -1.38
CA HIS A 17 -8.69 -19.01 -1.14
C HIS A 17 -9.16 -20.34 -1.75
N ARG A 18 -8.67 -20.68 -2.95
CA ARG A 18 -9.03 -21.95 -3.60
C ARG A 18 -8.52 -23.18 -2.84
N ARG A 19 -7.38 -23.07 -2.14
CA ARG A 19 -6.80 -24.18 -1.35
C ARG A 19 -7.29 -24.19 0.10
N HIS A 20 -7.53 -23.00 0.66
CA HIS A 20 -7.82 -22.74 2.07
C HIS A 20 -8.87 -21.61 2.18
N PRO A 21 -10.15 -21.89 1.88
CA PRO A 21 -11.19 -20.87 1.87
C PRO A 21 -11.38 -20.18 3.23
N GLU A 22 -11.13 -20.90 4.32
CA GLU A 22 -11.20 -20.42 5.70
C GLU A 22 -10.19 -19.28 5.99
N MET A 23 -9.05 -19.28 5.31
CA MET A 23 -7.97 -18.31 5.54
C MET A 23 -8.24 -16.94 4.91
N LEU A 24 -9.16 -16.83 3.95
CA LEU A 24 -9.42 -15.58 3.25
C LEU A 24 -9.85 -14.46 4.21
N SER A 25 -10.67 -14.81 5.20
CA SER A 25 -11.13 -13.90 6.25
C SER A 25 -9.98 -13.27 7.06
N SER A 26 -8.85 -13.97 7.17
CA SER A 26 -7.65 -13.50 7.88
C SER A 26 -6.67 -12.78 6.94
N LEU A 27 -6.57 -13.23 5.69
CA LEU A 27 -5.61 -12.69 4.71
C LEU A 27 -6.03 -11.33 4.13
N VAL A 28 -7.33 -11.13 3.88
CA VAL A 28 -7.84 -9.87 3.30
C VAL A 28 -7.57 -8.67 4.23
N PRO A 29 -7.86 -8.74 5.55
CA PRO A 29 -7.54 -7.65 6.46
C PRO A 29 -6.03 -7.38 6.56
N LEU A 30 -5.19 -8.42 6.55
CA LEU A 30 -3.74 -8.27 6.57
C LEU A 30 -3.24 -7.51 5.32
N PHE A 31 -3.72 -7.91 4.14
CA PHE A 31 -3.38 -7.22 2.90
C PHE A 31 -3.86 -5.76 2.90
N ALA A 32 -5.10 -5.52 3.31
CA ALA A 32 -5.64 -4.16 3.42
C ALA A 32 -4.84 -3.30 4.41
N GLY A 33 -4.40 -3.89 5.53
CA GLY A 33 -3.54 -3.23 6.51
C GLY A 33 -2.20 -2.81 5.92
N VAL A 34 -1.53 -3.68 5.17
CA VAL A 34 -0.27 -3.34 4.48
C VAL A 34 -0.48 -2.18 3.51
N VAL A 35 -1.52 -2.26 2.66
CA VAL A 35 -1.82 -1.19 1.70
C VAL A 35 -2.06 0.15 2.41
N ALA A 36 -2.86 0.15 3.47
CA ALA A 36 -3.17 1.36 4.23
C ALA A 36 -1.92 1.96 4.91
N MET A 37 -1.05 1.12 5.48
CA MET A 37 0.22 1.58 6.07
C MET A 37 1.15 2.17 5.00
N THR A 38 1.34 1.48 3.87
CA THR A 38 2.18 2.00 2.77
C THR A 38 1.65 3.31 2.21
N GLN A 39 0.33 3.45 2.05
CA GLN A 39 -0.28 4.71 1.61
C GLN A 39 -0.05 5.83 2.62
N ARG A 40 -0.20 5.55 3.92
CA ARG A 40 0.08 6.53 4.98
C ARG A 40 1.52 6.98 4.97
N ASP A 41 2.47 6.04 4.82
CA ASP A 41 3.90 6.35 4.80
C ASP A 41 4.26 7.20 3.57
N LEU A 42 3.69 6.87 2.40
CA LEU A 42 3.88 7.66 1.18
C LEU A 42 3.33 9.08 1.35
N ILE A 43 2.11 9.23 1.87
CA ILE A 43 1.52 10.55 2.11
C ILE A 43 2.38 11.34 3.10
N THR A 44 2.83 10.71 4.19
CA THR A 44 3.69 11.35 5.19
C THR A 44 5.02 11.80 4.57
N TYR A 45 5.63 10.94 3.75
CA TYR A 45 6.84 11.28 3.01
C TYR A 45 6.62 12.47 2.07
N LEU A 46 5.54 12.45 1.29
CA LEU A 46 5.21 13.54 0.37
C LEU A 46 4.97 14.85 1.12
N LEU A 47 4.20 14.84 2.22
CA LEU A 47 3.94 16.03 3.03
C LEU A 47 5.20 16.58 3.70
N ASN A 48 6.11 15.71 4.16
CA ASN A 48 7.38 16.15 4.74
C ASN A 48 8.33 16.69 3.67
N THR A 49 8.39 16.03 2.51
CA THR A 49 9.22 16.48 1.38
C THR A 49 8.68 17.79 0.79
N GLU A 50 7.35 17.94 0.70
CA GLU A 50 6.67 19.18 0.36
C GLU A 50 6.66 20.22 1.50
N ALA A 51 7.10 19.89 2.71
CA ALA A 51 7.41 20.93 3.68
C ALA A 51 8.82 21.46 3.41
N ASP A 52 9.77 20.56 3.18
CA ASP A 52 11.20 20.89 3.04
C ASP A 52 11.53 21.72 1.79
N TRP A 53 10.88 21.47 0.63
CA TRP A 53 11.09 22.29 -0.59
C TRP A 53 10.70 23.77 -0.42
N LEU A 54 9.62 24.06 0.32
CA LEU A 54 9.10 25.41 0.57
C LEU A 54 10.07 26.19 1.46
N TRP A 55 10.69 25.53 2.44
CA TRP A 55 11.74 26.14 3.24
C TRP A 55 13.02 26.38 2.44
N HIS A 56 13.37 25.49 1.50
CA HIS A 56 14.51 25.69 0.61
C HIS A 56 14.32 26.86 -0.38
N GLU A 57 13.10 27.10 -0.90
CA GLU A 57 12.81 28.27 -1.74
C GLU A 57 12.76 29.58 -0.96
N LEU A 58 12.33 29.58 0.31
CA LEU A 58 12.26 30.80 1.13
C LEU A 58 13.60 31.27 1.70
N LEU A 59 14.60 30.38 1.75
CA LEU A 59 15.94 30.65 2.29
C LEU A 59 17.00 30.95 1.21
N HIS A 60 16.61 30.98 -0.07
CA HIS A 60 17.44 31.32 -1.23
C HIS A 60 16.83 32.45 -2.06
#